data_AF-A0A8J3C659-F1
#
_entry.id   AF-A0A8J3C659-F1
#
_cell.length_a   1.000
_cell.length_b   1.000
_cell.length_c   1.000
_cell.angle_alpha   90.00
_cell.angle_beta   90.00
_cell.angle_gamma   90.00
#
_symmetry.space_group_name_H-M   'P 1'
#
loop_
_entity.id
_entity.type
_entity.pdbx_description
1 polymer ?
#
loop_
_entity_poly.entity_id
_entity_poly.type
_entity_poly.pdbx_seq_one_letter_code
_entity_poly.pdbx_strand_id
1 'polypeptide(L)'
;MSPTPLVIDTDPGIDDAFAIALAAASPEVELTAVTTVFGNVGLDTTTQNALRVLALCGKENVPVATGADRPLVHPQPHRASHVHGEDGLGGRSTLLPLPVRGPDPRRAVGLLAEVLQAASQPVVIAPIGPLTNIALLLASHPELKPKIARLVIMGGGLATGNISSTAEFNIWSDPEAARRVLVEEDVPTVLVPIDVTYRCAVEPAWLDELADSGPVGASLVALTAPYRAQYQATLGRDALVLHDAVALAEAVQPGILRCQRMFVEVECGPGPARGMTIGDRRRSALSREGREIDVALDADLDALRDFMLHRLCGKE
;
A
#
# COMPACT_ATOMS: atom_id res chain seq x y z
N MET A 1 8.97 -9.30 22.52
CA MET A 1 7.59 -8.76 22.51
C MET A 1 6.78 -9.60 21.54
N SER A 2 5.47 -9.75 21.70
CA SER A 2 4.63 -10.41 20.69
C SER A 2 4.61 -9.56 19.41
N PRO A 3 4.60 -10.18 18.21
CA PRO A 3 4.46 -9.45 16.95
C PRO A 3 3.17 -8.60 16.95
N THR A 4 3.22 -7.47 16.25
CA THR A 4 2.06 -6.58 16.10
C THR A 4 1.14 -7.14 15.00
N PRO A 5 -0.18 -7.27 15.23
CA PRO A 5 -1.09 -7.76 14.20
C PRO A 5 -1.15 -6.73 13.07
N LEU A 6 -0.99 -7.21 11.84
CA LEU A 6 -0.98 -6.43 10.63
C LEU A 6 -2.03 -6.96 9.65
N VAL A 7 -2.76 -6.04 9.02
CA VAL A 7 -3.60 -6.31 7.85
C VAL A 7 -3.09 -5.45 6.69
N ILE A 8 -3.03 -6.03 5.49
CA ILE A 8 -2.72 -5.30 4.26
C ILE A 8 -3.99 -5.19 3.42
N ASP A 9 -4.36 -3.98 3.00
CA ASP A 9 -5.42 -3.73 2.03
C ASP A 9 -4.79 -3.24 0.72
N THR A 10 -4.90 -4.01 -0.36
CA THR A 10 -4.00 -3.93 -1.53
C THR A 10 -4.71 -4.22 -2.84
N ASP A 11 -4.14 -3.83 -3.95
CA ASP A 11 -4.61 -4.11 -5.30
C ASP A 11 -3.49 -4.72 -6.16
N PRO A 12 -2.98 -5.93 -5.83
CA PRO A 12 -1.61 -6.33 -6.16
C PRO A 12 -1.17 -6.08 -7.59
N GLY A 13 -0.35 -5.04 -7.70
CA GLY A 13 0.62 -4.75 -8.73
C GLY A 13 2.00 -5.34 -8.38
N ILE A 14 3.04 -4.77 -9.00
CA ILE A 14 4.39 -5.31 -8.91
C ILE A 14 5.02 -4.93 -7.56
N ASP A 15 4.90 -3.69 -7.12
CA ASP A 15 5.40 -3.22 -5.83
C ASP A 15 4.57 -3.69 -4.63
N ASP A 16 3.26 -3.90 -4.78
CA ASP A 16 2.45 -4.59 -3.76
C ASP A 16 2.99 -5.99 -3.44
N ALA A 17 3.49 -6.71 -4.46
CA ALA A 17 4.06 -8.04 -4.26
C ALA A 17 5.31 -7.99 -3.36
N PHE A 18 6.14 -6.94 -3.50
CA PHE A 18 7.27 -6.69 -2.61
C PHE A 18 6.79 -6.33 -1.21
N ALA A 19 5.72 -5.55 -1.08
CA ALA A 19 5.13 -5.25 0.22
C ALA A 19 4.64 -6.54 0.91
N ILE A 20 3.78 -7.33 0.29
CA ILE A 20 3.30 -8.59 0.88
C ILE A 20 4.47 -9.50 1.30
N ALA A 21 5.50 -9.63 0.47
CA ALA A 21 6.70 -10.40 0.79
C ALA A 21 7.48 -9.81 1.99
N LEU A 22 7.62 -8.48 2.05
CA LEU A 22 8.26 -7.79 3.17
C LEU A 22 7.52 -8.06 4.48
N ALA A 23 6.19 -7.97 4.52
CA ALA A 23 5.41 -8.31 5.72
C ALA A 23 5.55 -9.79 6.08
N ALA A 24 5.52 -10.69 5.09
CA ALA A 24 5.66 -12.12 5.31
C ALA A 24 7.01 -12.51 5.95
N ALA A 25 8.07 -11.75 5.64
CA ALA A 25 9.43 -11.95 6.12
C ALA A 25 9.76 -11.14 7.39
N SER A 26 8.85 -10.32 7.91
CA SER A 26 9.12 -9.42 9.04
C SER A 26 8.62 -9.99 10.37
N PRO A 27 9.52 -10.35 11.32
CA PRO A 27 9.13 -10.94 12.61
C PRO A 27 8.48 -9.95 13.59
N GLU A 28 8.59 -8.65 13.33
CA GLU A 28 7.97 -7.60 14.14
C GLU A 28 6.45 -7.58 14.03
N VAL A 29 5.91 -8.14 12.95
CA VAL A 29 4.48 -8.17 12.64
C VAL A 29 3.98 -9.59 12.41
N GLU A 30 2.70 -9.78 12.68
CA GLU A 30 1.94 -10.96 12.28
C GLU A 30 0.96 -10.55 11.20
N LEU A 31 1.20 -10.99 9.95
CA LEU A 31 0.26 -10.75 8.86
C LEU A 31 -1.01 -11.60 9.06
N THR A 32 -2.03 -10.98 9.64
CA THR A 32 -3.28 -11.64 10.06
C THR A 32 -4.30 -11.79 8.95
N ALA A 33 -4.29 -10.87 7.98
CA ALA A 33 -5.18 -10.90 6.82
C ALA A 33 -4.63 -10.05 5.68
N VAL A 34 -5.08 -10.37 4.47
CA VAL A 34 -4.97 -9.50 3.29
C VAL A 34 -6.37 -9.24 2.74
N THR A 35 -6.68 -8.00 2.41
CA THR A 35 -7.89 -7.65 1.68
C THR A 35 -7.54 -7.04 0.33
N THR A 36 -8.34 -7.35 -0.68
CA THR A 36 -8.10 -6.84 -2.03
C THR A 36 -9.12 -5.80 -2.45
N VAL A 37 -8.68 -4.84 -3.26
CA VAL A 37 -9.52 -3.80 -3.85
C VAL A 37 -9.22 -3.69 -5.35
N PHE A 38 -10.09 -3.03 -6.10
CA PHE A 38 -9.77 -2.60 -7.47
C PHE A 38 -8.64 -1.56 -7.45
N GLY A 39 -7.90 -1.45 -8.55
CA GLY A 39 -6.93 -0.37 -8.73
C GLY A 39 -6.03 -0.64 -9.92
N ASN A 40 -4.84 -1.17 -9.70
CA ASN A 40 -3.84 -1.48 -10.74
C ASN A 40 -4.43 -2.31 -11.88
N VAL A 41 -5.19 -3.35 -11.53
CA VAL A 41 -5.97 -4.20 -12.44
C VAL A 41 -7.38 -4.48 -11.87
N GLY A 42 -8.16 -5.31 -12.56
CA GLY A 42 -9.49 -5.72 -12.08
C GLY A 42 -9.42 -6.53 -10.78
N LEU A 43 -10.46 -6.42 -9.93
CA LEU A 43 -10.50 -7.01 -8.59
C LEU A 43 -10.23 -8.53 -8.55
N ASP A 44 -10.75 -9.28 -9.54
CA ASP A 44 -10.51 -10.71 -9.61
C ASP A 44 -9.02 -11.01 -9.80
N THR A 45 -8.36 -10.26 -10.69
CA THR A 45 -6.92 -10.37 -10.93
C THR A 45 -6.11 -9.95 -9.70
N THR A 46 -6.44 -8.82 -9.06
CA THR A 46 -5.73 -8.39 -7.83
C THR A 46 -5.86 -9.43 -6.71
N THR A 47 -7.05 -10.03 -6.56
CA THR A 47 -7.27 -11.12 -5.59
C THR A 47 -6.45 -12.36 -5.89
N GLN A 48 -6.39 -12.80 -7.15
CA GLN A 48 -5.56 -13.94 -7.54
C GLN A 48 -4.07 -13.67 -7.35
N ASN A 49 -3.63 -12.44 -7.62
CA ASN A 49 -2.25 -12.02 -7.41
C ASN A 49 -1.87 -12.05 -5.92
N ALA A 50 -2.72 -11.53 -5.02
CA ALA A 50 -2.49 -11.62 -3.56
C ALA A 50 -2.28 -13.08 -3.12
N LEU A 51 -3.16 -13.98 -3.56
CA LEU A 51 -3.09 -15.41 -3.24
C LEU A 51 -1.78 -16.05 -3.76
N ARG A 52 -1.38 -15.73 -5.00
CA ARG A 52 -0.12 -16.21 -5.62
C ARG A 52 1.12 -15.71 -4.88
N VAL A 53 1.13 -14.44 -4.48
CA VAL A 53 2.26 -13.86 -3.72
C VAL A 53 2.36 -14.47 -2.33
N LEU A 54 1.24 -14.68 -1.63
CA LEU A 54 1.24 -15.40 -0.36
C LEU A 54 1.71 -16.86 -0.51
N ALA A 55 1.33 -17.54 -1.60
CA ALA A 55 1.83 -18.87 -1.91
C ALA A 55 3.35 -18.89 -2.16
N LEU A 56 3.87 -17.91 -2.91
CA LEU A 56 5.31 -17.70 -3.07
C LEU A 56 6.03 -17.57 -1.72
N CYS A 57 5.44 -16.82 -0.78
CA CYS A 57 6.02 -16.55 0.53
C CYS A 57 5.78 -17.66 1.57
N GLY A 58 5.12 -18.78 1.21
CA GLY A 58 4.76 -19.83 2.15
C GLY A 58 3.74 -19.40 3.22
N LYS A 59 2.94 -18.36 2.94
CA LYS A 59 1.94 -17.76 3.85
C LYS A 59 0.50 -18.03 3.42
N GLU A 60 0.24 -19.17 2.77
CA GLU A 60 -1.10 -19.56 2.30
C GLU A 60 -2.15 -19.71 3.42
N ASN A 61 -1.74 -19.72 4.69
CA ASN A 61 -2.66 -19.72 5.83
C ASN A 61 -3.29 -18.35 6.11
N VAL A 62 -2.72 -17.27 5.59
CA VAL A 62 -3.26 -15.92 5.75
C VAL A 62 -4.53 -15.79 4.90
N PRO A 63 -5.69 -15.43 5.47
CA PRO A 63 -6.92 -15.26 4.71
C PRO A 63 -6.82 -14.06 3.77
N VAL A 64 -7.28 -14.25 2.52
CA VAL A 64 -7.39 -13.18 1.52
C VAL A 64 -8.86 -12.94 1.22
N ALA A 65 -9.41 -11.76 1.52
CA ALA A 65 -10.82 -11.48 1.21
C ALA A 65 -10.98 -10.41 0.12
N THR A 66 -11.84 -10.73 -0.85
CA THR A 66 -12.22 -9.83 -1.94
C THR A 66 -13.04 -8.64 -1.44
N GLY A 67 -12.66 -7.42 -1.80
CA GLY A 67 -13.30 -6.18 -1.39
C GLY A 67 -14.16 -5.50 -2.45
N ALA A 68 -14.01 -4.18 -2.58
CA ALA A 68 -14.72 -3.36 -3.53
C ALA A 68 -14.13 -3.49 -4.95
N ASP A 69 -15.00 -3.56 -5.95
CA ASP A 69 -14.66 -3.69 -7.38
C ASP A 69 -14.67 -2.35 -8.13
N ARG A 70 -15.08 -1.27 -7.46
CA ARG A 70 -15.22 0.08 -8.00
C ARG A 70 -15.20 1.13 -6.87
N PRO A 71 -14.93 2.41 -7.20
CA PRO A 71 -14.96 3.50 -6.23
C PRO A 71 -16.38 3.80 -5.72
N LEU A 72 -16.46 4.55 -4.62
CA LEU A 72 -17.70 4.87 -3.91
C LEU A 72 -18.70 5.67 -4.74
N VAL A 73 -18.25 6.71 -5.45
CA VAL A 73 -19.14 7.72 -6.03
C VAL A 73 -19.06 7.77 -7.55
N HIS A 74 -17.88 8.06 -8.10
CA HIS A 74 -17.72 8.29 -9.53
C HIS A 74 -17.03 7.11 -10.20
N PRO A 75 -17.59 6.52 -11.28
CA PRO A 75 -16.93 5.45 -12.01
C PRO A 75 -15.52 5.86 -12.45
N GLN A 76 -14.53 5.03 -12.13
CA GLN A 76 -13.16 5.22 -12.57
C GLN A 76 -12.80 4.09 -13.54
N PRO A 77 -12.82 4.31 -14.87
CA PRO A 77 -12.57 3.25 -15.84
C PRO A 77 -11.08 2.98 -16.05
N HIS A 78 -10.21 3.91 -15.68
CA HIS A 78 -8.78 3.79 -15.89
C HIS A 78 -8.15 2.83 -14.88
N ARG A 79 -7.17 2.08 -15.35
CA ARG A 79 -6.38 1.10 -14.61
C ARG A 79 -4.90 1.34 -14.91
N ALA A 80 -4.01 0.77 -14.10
CA ALA A 80 -2.56 0.91 -14.27
C ALA A 80 -1.93 -0.30 -15.00
N SER A 81 -2.68 -1.03 -15.83
CA SER A 81 -2.16 -2.17 -16.61
C SER A 81 -1.00 -1.79 -17.55
N HIS A 82 -0.90 -0.53 -17.96
CA HIS A 82 0.24 -0.01 -18.73
C HIS A 82 1.56 0.03 -17.92
N VAL A 83 1.47 0.09 -16.58
CA VAL A 83 2.63 0.05 -15.66
C VAL A 83 2.86 -1.38 -15.15
N HIS A 84 1.78 -2.08 -14.79
CA HIS A 84 1.84 -3.37 -14.10
C HIS A 84 1.66 -4.59 -15.02
N GLY A 85 1.42 -4.38 -16.32
CA GLY A 85 1.03 -5.44 -17.24
C GLY A 85 -0.45 -5.83 -17.12
N GLU A 86 -0.96 -6.57 -18.11
CA GLU A 86 -2.38 -6.97 -18.18
C GLU A 86 -2.83 -7.87 -17.02
N ASP A 87 -1.90 -8.63 -16.42
CA ASP A 87 -2.17 -9.48 -15.26
C ASP A 87 -1.79 -8.83 -13.92
N GLY A 88 -1.34 -7.57 -13.93
CA GLY A 88 -0.89 -6.85 -12.73
C GLY A 88 0.51 -7.24 -12.21
N LEU A 89 1.12 -8.30 -12.73
CA LEU A 89 2.44 -8.80 -12.30
C LEU A 89 3.41 -8.92 -13.49
N GLY A 90 3.42 -7.91 -14.34
CA GLY A 90 4.34 -7.76 -15.46
C GLY A 90 4.09 -8.71 -16.63
N GLY A 91 2.89 -9.29 -16.74
CA GLY A 91 2.56 -10.36 -17.66
C GLY A 91 3.16 -11.71 -17.25
N ARG A 92 3.53 -11.85 -15.96
CA ARG A 92 4.33 -12.96 -15.43
C ARG A 92 3.75 -13.56 -14.15
N SER A 93 2.49 -13.31 -13.82
CA SER A 93 1.78 -13.90 -12.67
C SER A 93 1.88 -15.43 -12.63
N THR A 94 1.96 -16.09 -13.80
CA THR A 94 2.09 -17.55 -13.94
C THR A 94 3.44 -18.10 -13.50
N LEU A 95 4.46 -17.25 -13.32
CA LEU A 95 5.73 -17.65 -12.68
C LEU A 95 5.56 -17.92 -11.18
N LEU A 96 4.51 -17.37 -10.56
CA LEU A 96 4.23 -17.58 -9.15
C LEU A 96 3.45 -18.89 -8.93
N PRO A 97 3.62 -19.55 -7.77
CA PRO A 97 2.90 -20.78 -7.44
C PRO A 97 1.37 -20.61 -7.54
N LEU A 98 0.69 -21.69 -7.92
CA LEU A 98 -0.77 -21.74 -7.83
C LEU A 98 -1.18 -21.81 -6.35
N PRO A 99 -2.07 -20.93 -5.88
CA PRO A 99 -2.55 -20.99 -4.50
C PRO A 99 -3.42 -22.24 -4.30
N VAL A 100 -3.29 -22.90 -3.15
CA VAL A 100 -4.13 -24.07 -2.80
C VAL A 100 -5.48 -23.67 -2.19
N ARG A 101 -5.62 -22.40 -1.77
CA ARG A 101 -6.83 -21.83 -1.18
C ARG A 101 -7.41 -20.73 -2.06
N GLY A 102 -8.73 -20.67 -2.10
CA GLY A 102 -9.46 -19.56 -2.70
C GLY A 102 -9.62 -18.39 -1.74
N PRO A 103 -10.24 -17.28 -2.20
CA PRO A 103 -10.54 -16.14 -1.34
C PRO A 103 -11.52 -16.51 -0.22
N ASP A 104 -11.36 -15.84 0.90
CA ASP A 104 -12.20 -15.94 2.07
C ASP A 104 -13.63 -15.43 1.79
N PRO A 105 -14.68 -16.17 2.18
CA PRO A 105 -16.05 -15.82 1.85
C PRO A 105 -16.58 -14.57 2.57
N ARG A 106 -15.92 -14.08 3.62
CA ARG A 106 -16.41 -12.95 4.44
C ARG A 106 -16.35 -11.58 3.74
N ARG A 107 -15.66 -11.49 2.60
CA ARG A 107 -15.32 -10.24 1.90
C ARG A 107 -14.49 -9.28 2.76
N ALA A 108 -13.87 -8.28 2.14
CA ALA A 108 -12.90 -7.42 2.81
C ALA A 108 -13.42 -6.78 4.10
N VAL A 109 -14.57 -6.10 4.06
CA VAL A 109 -15.14 -5.43 5.23
C VAL A 109 -15.49 -6.40 6.35
N GLY A 110 -16.06 -7.57 6.02
CA GLY A 110 -16.40 -8.59 7.01
C GLY A 110 -15.16 -9.21 7.66
N LEU A 111 -14.14 -9.52 6.86
CA LEU A 111 -12.86 -10.03 7.38
C LEU A 111 -12.15 -9.00 8.26
N LEU A 112 -12.07 -7.74 7.82
CA LEU A 112 -11.49 -6.64 8.59
C LEU A 112 -12.20 -6.46 9.93
N ALA A 113 -13.54 -6.46 9.93
CA ALA A 113 -14.32 -6.33 11.15
C ALA A 113 -14.05 -7.48 12.12
N GLU A 114 -14.02 -8.72 11.64
CA GLU A 114 -13.75 -9.89 12.49
C GLU A 114 -12.33 -9.88 13.06
N VAL A 115 -11.32 -9.55 12.25
CA VAL A 115 -9.93 -9.41 12.71
C VAL A 115 -9.84 -8.36 13.82
N LEU A 116 -10.44 -7.18 13.65
CA LEU A 116 -10.42 -6.12 14.66
C LEU A 116 -11.18 -6.49 15.94
N GLN A 117 -12.31 -7.20 15.81
CA GLN A 117 -13.10 -7.66 16.97
C GLN A 117 -12.34 -8.72 17.78
N ALA A 118 -11.74 -9.69 17.10
CA ALA A 118 -11.02 -10.80 17.71
C ALA A 118 -9.65 -10.40 18.27
N ALA A 119 -9.05 -9.30 17.78
CA ALA A 119 -7.73 -8.88 18.20
C ALA A 119 -7.69 -8.49 19.70
N SER A 120 -6.75 -9.11 20.40
CA SER A 120 -6.44 -8.85 21.81
C SER A 120 -5.63 -7.57 22.04
N GLN A 121 -4.98 -7.08 20.97
CA GLN A 121 -4.23 -5.82 20.93
C GLN A 121 -4.63 -5.03 19.66
N PRO A 122 -4.47 -3.70 19.64
CA PRO A 122 -4.79 -2.91 18.45
C PRO A 122 -4.03 -3.37 17.21
N VAL A 123 -4.70 -3.35 16.06
CA VAL A 123 -4.20 -3.86 14.77
C VAL A 123 -3.67 -2.72 13.91
N VAL A 124 -2.50 -2.90 13.29
CA VAL A 124 -2.02 -2.00 12.23
C VAL A 124 -2.69 -2.39 10.92
N ILE A 125 -3.23 -1.43 10.20
CA ILE A 125 -3.75 -1.65 8.85
C ILE A 125 -2.86 -0.85 7.89
N ALA A 126 -2.37 -1.50 6.84
CA ALA A 126 -1.57 -0.89 5.79
C ALA A 126 -2.37 -0.89 4.47
N PRO A 127 -3.16 0.16 4.18
CA PRO A 127 -3.78 0.34 2.88
C PRO A 127 -2.74 0.83 1.88
N ILE A 128 -2.44 0.00 0.89
CA ILE A 128 -1.50 0.27 -0.20
C ILE A 128 -2.19 0.32 -1.57
N GLY A 129 -3.52 0.25 -1.58
CA GLY A 129 -4.36 0.51 -2.75
C GLY A 129 -5.40 1.61 -2.51
N PRO A 130 -6.41 1.74 -3.40
CA PRO A 130 -7.52 2.67 -3.21
C PRO A 130 -8.27 2.43 -1.90
N LEU A 131 -8.52 3.50 -1.13
CA LEU A 131 -9.01 3.46 0.27
C LEU A 131 -10.48 3.02 0.44
N THR A 132 -11.09 2.46 -0.59
CA THR A 132 -12.51 2.10 -0.67
C THR A 132 -12.93 1.13 0.44
N ASN A 133 -12.17 0.04 0.64
CA ASN A 133 -12.49 -0.95 1.67
C ASN A 133 -12.41 -0.33 3.08
N ILE A 134 -11.40 0.51 3.32
CA ILE A 134 -11.18 1.18 4.61
C ILE A 134 -12.29 2.21 4.88
N ALA A 135 -12.67 3.01 3.88
CA ALA A 135 -13.79 3.94 3.99
C ALA A 135 -15.10 3.21 4.32
N LEU A 136 -15.37 2.07 3.67
CA LEU A 136 -16.54 1.23 3.94
C LEU A 136 -16.50 0.61 5.34
N LEU A 137 -15.34 0.12 5.80
CA LEU A 137 -15.16 -0.40 7.16
C LEU A 137 -15.49 0.66 8.20
N LEU A 138 -14.88 1.85 8.09
CA LEU A 138 -15.05 2.93 9.07
C LEU A 138 -16.47 3.50 9.06
N ALA A 139 -17.16 3.45 7.91
CA ALA A 139 -18.56 3.84 7.79
C ALA A 139 -19.53 2.84 8.42
N SER A 140 -19.28 1.55 8.22
CA SER A 140 -20.19 0.48 8.63
C SER A 140 -19.95 -0.02 10.06
N HIS A 141 -18.71 0.09 10.55
CA HIS A 141 -18.28 -0.39 11.87
C HIS A 141 -17.50 0.69 12.64
N PRO A 142 -18.09 1.88 12.88
CA PRO A 142 -17.38 2.97 13.54
C PRO A 142 -16.94 2.63 14.97
N GLU A 143 -17.58 1.66 15.63
CA GLU A 143 -17.22 1.14 16.95
C GLU A 143 -15.87 0.41 16.97
N LEU A 144 -15.33 0.01 15.82
CA LEU A 144 -14.04 -0.70 15.71
C LEU A 144 -12.84 0.24 15.57
N LYS A 145 -13.04 1.56 15.41
CA LYS A 145 -11.92 2.53 15.34
C LYS A 145 -10.92 2.41 16.48
N PRO A 146 -11.33 2.24 17.76
CA PRO A 146 -10.38 2.09 18.88
C PRO A 146 -9.55 0.79 18.83
N LYS A 147 -9.93 -0.18 17.98
CA LYS A 147 -9.16 -1.42 17.75
C LYS A 147 -8.07 -1.24 16.69
N ILE A 148 -8.05 -0.12 15.97
CA ILE A 148 -7.04 0.19 14.97
C ILE A 148 -5.91 0.94 15.66
N ALA A 149 -4.71 0.35 15.68
CA ALA A 149 -3.51 0.98 16.23
C ALA A 149 -3.14 2.23 15.43
N ARG A 150 -3.08 2.07 14.10
CA ARG A 150 -2.90 3.13 13.11
C ARG A 150 -3.17 2.60 11.70
N LEU A 151 -3.47 3.52 10.80
CA LEU A 151 -3.42 3.31 9.36
C LEU A 151 -2.05 3.77 8.84
N VAL A 152 -1.40 2.97 8.01
CA VAL A 152 -0.18 3.36 7.26
C VAL A 152 -0.48 3.29 5.78
N ILE A 153 -0.78 4.44 5.19
CA ILE A 153 -1.39 4.55 3.87
C ILE A 153 -0.33 4.90 2.84
N MET A 154 -0.11 4.04 1.84
CA MET A 154 0.56 4.48 0.61
C MET A 154 -0.43 5.26 -0.22
N GLY A 155 -0.13 6.53 -0.47
CA GLY A 155 -0.93 7.32 -1.39
C GLY A 155 -0.69 8.81 -1.27
N GLY A 156 -1.20 9.53 -2.26
CA GLY A 156 -1.12 10.97 -2.32
C GLY A 156 0.25 11.48 -2.74
N GLY A 157 0.29 12.77 -3.03
CA GLY A 157 1.50 13.50 -3.37
C GLY A 157 1.29 14.97 -3.07
N LEU A 158 2.20 15.57 -2.32
CA LEU A 158 2.09 16.97 -1.92
C LEU A 158 2.69 17.90 -2.96
N ALA A 159 3.76 17.47 -3.64
CA ALA A 159 4.44 18.26 -4.67
C ALA A 159 3.99 17.90 -6.10
N THR A 160 3.58 16.65 -6.36
CA THR A 160 3.28 16.15 -7.70
C THR A 160 2.27 15.00 -7.64
N GLY A 161 1.72 14.63 -8.79
CA GLY A 161 1.04 13.35 -9.03
C GLY A 161 1.87 12.37 -9.87
N ASN A 162 1.34 11.16 -10.07
CA ASN A 162 1.89 10.14 -10.97
C ASN A 162 0.87 9.67 -12.05
N ILE A 163 -0.43 9.82 -11.80
CA ILE A 163 -1.49 9.55 -12.79
C ILE A 163 -1.98 10.84 -13.49
N SER A 164 -1.93 11.96 -12.77
CA SER A 164 -2.11 13.30 -13.32
C SER A 164 -0.99 14.21 -12.82
N SER A 165 -0.98 15.47 -13.24
CA SER A 165 0.01 16.44 -12.75
C SER A 165 -0.10 16.72 -11.24
N THR A 166 -1.24 16.41 -10.61
CA THR A 166 -1.51 16.76 -9.20
C THR A 166 -1.98 15.60 -8.35
N ALA A 167 -2.36 14.47 -8.95
CA ALA A 167 -2.96 13.35 -8.22
C ALA A 167 -2.11 12.09 -8.33
N GLU A 168 -2.03 11.39 -7.20
CA GLU A 168 -1.45 10.06 -7.09
C GLU A 168 -2.55 9.01 -7.34
N PHE A 169 -2.18 7.89 -7.96
CA PHE A 169 -3.09 6.84 -8.42
C PHE A 169 -4.07 6.30 -7.38
N ASN A 170 -3.63 5.92 -6.18
CA ASN A 170 -4.50 5.35 -5.15
C ASN A 170 -5.55 6.35 -4.67
N ILE A 171 -5.14 7.59 -4.40
CA ILE A 171 -6.07 8.66 -4.00
C ILE A 171 -6.98 9.07 -5.15
N TRP A 172 -6.45 9.14 -6.38
CA TRP A 172 -7.21 9.48 -7.58
C TRP A 172 -8.25 8.41 -7.96
N SER A 173 -7.99 7.15 -7.61
CA SER A 173 -8.88 6.03 -7.91
C SER A 173 -10.18 6.10 -7.13
N ASP A 174 -10.14 6.56 -5.87
CA ASP A 174 -11.33 6.88 -5.07
C ASP A 174 -11.09 8.09 -4.14
N PRO A 175 -11.20 9.33 -4.67
CA PRO A 175 -10.98 10.55 -3.90
C PRO A 175 -11.97 10.71 -2.75
N GLU A 176 -13.20 10.22 -2.90
CA GLU A 176 -14.23 10.30 -1.85
C GLU A 176 -13.91 9.37 -0.68
N ALA A 177 -13.47 8.14 -0.96
CA ALA A 177 -12.97 7.23 0.07
C ALA A 177 -11.73 7.82 0.77
N ALA A 178 -10.80 8.37 0.00
CA ALA A 178 -9.61 9.01 0.55
C ALA A 178 -9.94 10.22 1.44
N ARG A 179 -10.85 11.10 1.00
CA ARG A 179 -11.34 12.22 1.82
C ARG A 179 -11.90 11.73 3.14
N ARG A 180 -12.76 10.72 3.10
CA ARG A 180 -13.35 10.13 4.31
C ARG A 180 -12.24 9.68 5.28
N VAL A 181 -11.33 8.83 4.80
CA VAL A 181 -10.30 8.20 5.65
C VAL A 181 -9.26 9.21 6.16
N LEU A 182 -8.80 10.14 5.33
CA LEU A 182 -7.70 11.06 5.67
C LEU A 182 -8.18 12.32 6.41
N VAL A 183 -9.42 12.76 6.17
CA VAL A 183 -9.92 14.06 6.65
C VAL A 183 -11.02 13.91 7.71
N GLU A 184 -11.95 12.98 7.53
CA GLU A 184 -13.21 12.95 8.28
C GLU A 184 -13.21 11.96 9.46
N GLU A 185 -12.50 10.84 9.34
CA GLU A 185 -12.46 9.79 10.36
C GLU A 185 -11.50 10.14 11.50
N ASP A 186 -11.63 9.60 12.71
CA ASP A 186 -10.67 9.85 13.80
C ASP A 186 -9.90 8.56 14.12
N VAL A 187 -8.86 8.31 13.34
CA VAL A 187 -7.98 7.13 13.46
C VAL A 187 -6.53 7.60 13.32
N PRO A 188 -5.59 7.15 14.19
CA PRO A 188 -4.16 7.45 14.00
C PRO A 188 -3.72 7.05 12.60
N THR A 189 -3.11 7.97 11.85
CA THR A 189 -2.84 7.77 10.42
C THR A 189 -1.47 8.34 10.06
N VAL A 190 -0.68 7.52 9.37
CA VAL A 190 0.52 7.92 8.66
C VAL A 190 0.23 7.86 7.16
N LEU A 191 0.33 8.99 6.47
CA LEU A 191 0.29 9.06 5.03
C LEU A 191 1.72 9.00 4.47
N VAL A 192 1.95 8.10 3.52
CA VAL A 192 3.23 7.86 2.85
C VAL A 192 3.10 8.28 1.38
N PRO A 193 3.35 9.57 1.07
CA PRO A 193 3.13 10.11 -0.27
C PRO A 193 4.26 9.76 -1.24
N ILE A 194 4.00 9.96 -2.53
CA ILE A 194 4.98 9.73 -3.59
C ILE A 194 6.23 10.61 -3.46
N ASP A 195 6.13 11.77 -2.79
CA ASP A 195 7.25 12.66 -2.49
C ASP A 195 8.42 11.96 -1.78
N VAL A 196 8.14 11.03 -0.86
CA VAL A 196 9.18 10.28 -0.14
C VAL A 196 9.52 8.97 -0.85
N THR A 197 8.53 8.26 -1.39
CA THR A 197 8.76 6.95 -2.00
C THR A 197 9.60 7.06 -3.29
N TYR A 198 9.40 8.08 -4.13
CA TYR A 198 10.26 8.33 -5.31
C TYR A 198 11.75 8.44 -4.96
N ARG A 199 12.07 9.00 -3.79
CA ARG A 199 13.47 9.15 -3.35
C ARG A 199 14.09 7.83 -2.88
N CYS A 200 13.27 6.84 -2.55
CA CYS A 200 13.68 5.49 -2.17
C CYS A 200 13.69 4.52 -3.37
N ALA A 201 13.93 5.01 -4.59
CA ALA A 201 14.14 4.14 -5.74
C ALA A 201 15.33 3.20 -5.51
N VAL A 202 15.24 1.96 -6.00
CA VAL A 202 16.27 0.92 -5.92
C VAL A 202 16.98 0.73 -7.26
N GLU A 203 18.31 0.61 -7.22
CA GLU A 203 19.17 0.41 -8.38
C GLU A 203 19.34 -1.06 -8.76
N PRO A 204 19.91 -1.38 -9.95
CA PRO A 204 20.07 -2.75 -10.42
C PRO A 204 20.85 -3.65 -9.45
N ALA A 205 21.89 -3.11 -8.80
CA ALA A 205 22.69 -3.88 -7.82
C ALA A 205 21.85 -4.37 -6.63
N TRP A 206 20.85 -3.59 -6.20
CA TRP A 206 19.93 -3.97 -5.14
C TRP A 206 19.02 -5.13 -5.60
N LEU A 207 18.55 -5.07 -6.85
CA LEU A 207 17.72 -6.12 -7.45
C LEU A 207 18.53 -7.40 -7.70
N ASP A 208 19.78 -7.28 -8.11
CA ASP A 208 20.68 -8.42 -8.31
C ASP A 208 20.94 -9.14 -6.97
N GLU A 209 21.21 -8.39 -5.89
CA GLU A 209 21.37 -8.99 -4.55
C GLU A 209 20.09 -9.69 -4.09
N LEU A 210 18.92 -9.10 -4.32
CA LEU A 210 17.64 -9.74 -4.00
C LEU A 210 17.40 -11.00 -4.85
N ALA A 211 17.72 -10.98 -6.14
CA ALA A 211 17.55 -12.13 -7.00
C ALA A 211 18.43 -13.31 -6.55
N ASP A 212 19.65 -13.02 -6.09
CA ASP A 212 20.61 -14.01 -5.62
C ASP A 212 20.30 -14.54 -4.20
N SER A 213 19.37 -13.89 -3.47
CA SER A 213 19.05 -14.26 -2.08
C SER A 213 18.28 -15.57 -1.96
N GLY A 214 17.55 -15.97 -3.01
CA GLY A 214 16.77 -17.20 -3.02
C GLY A 214 15.52 -17.14 -3.89
N PRO A 215 14.67 -18.19 -3.85
CA PRO A 215 13.56 -18.34 -4.79
C PRO A 215 12.53 -17.20 -4.73
N VAL A 216 12.22 -16.69 -3.53
CA VAL A 216 11.26 -15.58 -3.36
C VAL A 216 11.80 -14.31 -4.02
N GLY A 217 13.03 -13.93 -3.72
CA GLY A 217 13.68 -12.75 -4.31
C GLY A 217 13.82 -12.86 -5.83
N ALA A 218 14.29 -14.00 -6.33
CA ALA A 218 14.38 -14.28 -7.76
C ALA A 218 13.01 -14.16 -8.47
N SER A 219 11.95 -14.71 -7.87
CA SER A 219 10.59 -14.62 -8.41
C SER A 219 10.07 -13.18 -8.43
N LEU A 220 10.28 -12.40 -7.36
CA LEU A 220 9.88 -10.99 -7.30
C LEU A 220 10.58 -10.16 -8.37
N VAL A 221 11.92 -10.29 -8.47
CA VAL A 221 12.72 -9.57 -9.47
C VAL A 221 12.29 -9.94 -10.89
N ALA A 222 11.92 -11.20 -11.14
CA ALA A 222 11.44 -11.64 -12.44
C ALA A 222 10.14 -10.94 -12.91
N LEU A 223 9.34 -10.36 -12.01
CA LEU A 223 8.12 -9.60 -12.34
C LEU A 223 8.43 -8.16 -12.82
N THR A 224 9.59 -7.63 -12.48
CA THR A 224 9.88 -6.17 -12.54
C THR A 224 10.22 -5.62 -13.92
N ALA A 225 10.46 -6.46 -14.94
CA ALA A 225 10.99 -6.00 -16.23
C ALA A 225 10.20 -4.85 -16.89
N PRO A 226 8.86 -4.92 -17.07
CA PRO A 226 8.09 -3.80 -17.65
C PRO A 226 8.04 -2.58 -16.71
N TYR A 227 7.99 -2.82 -15.40
CA TYR A 227 7.96 -1.78 -14.37
C TYR A 227 9.24 -0.95 -14.35
N ARG A 228 10.40 -1.61 -14.40
CA ARG A 228 11.71 -0.96 -14.46
C ARG A 228 11.85 -0.09 -15.71
N ALA A 229 11.35 -0.53 -16.87
CA ALA A 229 11.36 0.28 -18.09
C ALA A 229 10.53 1.57 -17.92
N GLN A 230 9.36 1.48 -17.29
CA GLN A 230 8.50 2.63 -16.99
C GLN A 230 9.17 3.62 -16.03
N TYR A 231 9.77 3.15 -14.95
CA TYR A 231 10.46 4.02 -14.00
C TYR A 231 11.77 4.58 -14.55
N GLN A 232 12.47 3.86 -15.42
CA GLN A 232 13.63 4.40 -16.12
C GLN A 232 13.25 5.64 -16.94
N ALA A 233 12.12 5.60 -17.65
CA ALA A 233 11.61 6.75 -18.39
C ALA A 233 11.19 7.90 -17.46
N THR A 234 10.60 7.58 -16.31
CA THR A 234 10.10 8.55 -15.32
C THR A 234 11.24 9.25 -14.55
N LEU A 235 12.26 8.49 -14.16
CA LEU A 235 13.36 8.94 -13.31
C LEU A 235 14.58 9.44 -14.10
N GLY A 236 14.67 9.12 -15.38
CA GLY A 236 15.83 9.43 -16.22
C GLY A 236 17.09 8.65 -15.86
N ARG A 237 16.97 7.58 -15.05
CA ARG A 237 18.06 6.68 -14.65
C ARG A 237 17.51 5.27 -14.45
N ASP A 238 18.39 4.29 -14.55
CA ASP A 238 18.04 2.88 -14.38
C ASP A 238 17.77 2.56 -12.89
N ALA A 239 16.50 2.63 -12.49
CA ALA A 239 16.01 2.34 -11.16
C ALA A 239 14.51 2.07 -11.20
N LEU A 240 13.95 1.47 -10.14
CA LEU A 240 12.51 1.34 -9.94
C LEU A 240 12.12 1.79 -8.53
N VAL A 241 10.85 2.15 -8.33
CA VAL A 241 10.36 2.62 -7.02
C VAL A 241 9.43 1.56 -6.43
N LEU A 242 9.66 1.16 -5.18
CA LEU A 242 8.80 0.22 -4.47
C LEU A 242 7.89 0.99 -3.51
N HIS A 243 6.85 1.63 -4.04
CA HIS A 243 6.06 2.59 -3.26
C HIS A 243 5.44 1.94 -2.01
N ASP A 244 4.81 0.80 -2.21
CA ASP A 244 4.08 0.09 -1.16
C ASP A 244 5.01 -0.53 -0.13
N ALA A 245 6.18 -1.02 -0.56
CA ALA A 245 7.19 -1.56 0.34
C ALA A 245 7.75 -0.48 1.29
N VAL A 246 7.87 0.77 0.82
CA VAL A 246 8.26 1.91 1.67
C VAL A 246 7.19 2.19 2.73
N ALA A 247 5.91 2.21 2.35
CA ALA A 247 4.83 2.39 3.32
C ALA A 247 4.76 1.23 4.32
N LEU A 248 4.95 0.01 3.84
CA LEU A 248 4.93 -1.16 4.69
C LEU A 248 6.14 -1.25 5.62
N ALA A 249 7.30 -0.72 5.21
CA ALA A 249 8.45 -0.60 6.10
C ALA A 249 8.11 0.25 7.33
N GLU A 250 7.35 1.33 7.18
CA GLU A 250 6.84 2.11 8.31
C GLU A 250 5.82 1.32 9.14
N ALA A 251 4.94 0.53 8.51
CA ALA A 251 3.99 -0.32 9.22
C ALA A 251 4.69 -1.35 10.12
N VAL A 252 5.78 -1.95 9.62
CA VAL A 252 6.62 -2.95 10.30
C VAL A 252 7.51 -2.32 11.37
N GLN A 253 8.22 -1.24 11.01
CA GLN A 253 9.16 -0.54 11.87
C GLN A 253 8.72 0.93 12.05
N PRO A 254 7.81 1.21 13.02
CA PRO A 254 7.37 2.56 13.31
C PRO A 254 8.53 3.55 13.50
N GLY A 255 8.50 4.67 12.78
CA GLY A 255 9.51 5.73 12.88
C GLY A 255 10.72 5.55 11.96
N ILE A 256 10.71 4.56 11.06
CA ILE A 256 11.69 4.48 9.96
C ILE A 256 11.49 5.63 8.97
N LEU A 257 10.26 6.15 8.85
CA LEU A 257 9.94 7.37 8.14
C LEU A 257 9.84 8.56 9.09
N ARG A 258 10.37 9.70 8.66
CA ARG A 258 10.29 10.99 9.36
C ARG A 258 9.03 11.71 8.95
N CYS A 259 8.09 11.78 9.89
CA CYS A 259 6.78 12.37 9.68
C CYS A 259 6.70 13.81 10.20
N GLN A 260 5.82 14.59 9.58
CA GLN A 260 5.36 15.88 10.09
C GLN A 260 3.84 15.84 10.22
N ARG A 261 3.31 16.25 11.37
CA ARG A 261 1.87 16.45 11.57
C ARG A 261 1.38 17.65 10.77
N MET A 262 0.30 17.48 10.01
CA MET A 262 -0.36 18.56 9.28
C MET A 262 -1.81 18.24 8.94
N PHE A 263 -2.59 19.29 8.68
CA PHE A 263 -3.91 19.17 8.06
C PHE A 263 -3.75 18.73 6.59
N VAL A 264 -4.56 17.75 6.19
CA VAL A 264 -4.65 17.27 4.82
C VAL A 264 -6.07 17.44 4.30
N GLU A 265 -6.22 17.81 3.05
CA GLU A 265 -7.48 17.79 2.30
C GLU A 265 -7.33 16.92 1.05
N VAL A 266 -8.46 16.45 0.51
CA VAL A 266 -8.54 15.75 -0.77
C VAL A 266 -9.55 16.46 -1.66
N GLU A 267 -9.15 16.81 -2.89
CA GLU A 267 -10.01 17.42 -3.89
C GLU A 267 -10.91 16.36 -4.56
N CYS A 268 -12.21 16.40 -4.27
CA CYS A 268 -13.20 15.48 -4.85
C CYS A 268 -14.00 16.11 -6.00
N GLY A 269 -13.86 17.40 -6.26
CA GLY A 269 -14.52 18.06 -7.37
C GLY A 269 -14.07 17.48 -8.72
N PRO A 270 -14.95 17.47 -9.74
CA PRO A 270 -14.51 17.17 -11.09
C PRO A 270 -13.55 18.24 -11.58
N GLY A 271 -12.49 17.84 -12.29
CA GLY A 271 -11.52 18.77 -12.85
C GLY A 271 -10.09 18.25 -12.81
N PRO A 272 -9.12 19.08 -13.24
CA PRO A 272 -7.72 18.67 -13.35
C PRO A 272 -7.07 18.34 -12.00
N ALA A 273 -7.61 18.88 -10.91
CA ALA A 273 -7.11 18.68 -9.55
C ALA A 273 -7.79 17.51 -8.82
N ARG A 274 -8.75 16.80 -9.43
CA ARG A 274 -9.45 15.69 -8.78
C ARG A 274 -8.44 14.65 -8.26
N GLY A 275 -8.56 14.26 -6.99
CA GLY A 275 -7.64 13.34 -6.32
C GLY A 275 -6.36 13.99 -5.78
N MET A 276 -6.20 15.31 -5.89
CA MET A 276 -5.05 16.02 -5.31
C MET A 276 -5.09 15.94 -3.78
N THR A 277 -3.97 15.61 -3.17
CA THR A 277 -3.77 15.64 -1.71
C THR A 277 -3.11 16.96 -1.31
N ILE A 278 -3.80 17.75 -0.49
CA ILE A 278 -3.38 19.12 -0.15
C ILE A 278 -2.94 19.15 1.32
N GLY A 279 -1.63 19.20 1.55
CA GLY A 279 -1.05 19.35 2.89
C GLY A 279 -0.84 20.81 3.29
N ASP A 280 -1.36 21.23 4.44
CA ASP A 280 -1.18 22.59 4.94
C ASP A 280 0.21 22.79 5.56
N ARG A 281 1.13 23.40 4.79
CA ARG A 281 2.51 23.66 5.22
C ARG A 281 2.71 25.02 5.92
N ARG A 282 1.64 25.79 6.16
CA ARG A 282 1.74 27.13 6.76
C ARG A 282 2.03 27.02 8.26
N ARG A 283 2.96 27.84 8.77
CA ARG A 283 3.27 27.92 10.21
C ARG A 283 2.10 28.44 11.07
N SER A 284 1.14 29.14 10.47
CA SER A 284 0.02 29.80 11.15
C SER A 284 -1.27 28.95 11.18
N ALA A 285 -1.21 27.66 10.83
CA ALA A 285 -2.38 26.77 10.81
C ALA A 285 -2.98 26.47 12.20
N LEU A 286 -2.40 27.03 13.27
CA LEU A 286 -2.75 26.82 14.69
C LEU A 286 -4.21 27.17 15.07
N SER A 287 -4.99 27.79 14.18
CA SER A 287 -6.39 28.17 14.43
C SER A 287 -7.41 27.43 13.56
N ARG A 288 -7.01 26.38 12.83
CA ARG A 288 -7.90 25.62 11.95
C ARG A 288 -8.56 24.48 12.75
N GLU A 289 -9.89 24.38 12.65
CA GLU A 289 -10.63 23.22 13.16
C GLU A 289 -10.45 22.02 12.21
N GLY A 290 -10.27 20.82 12.77
CA GLY A 290 -10.06 19.58 12.03
C GLY A 290 -9.04 18.66 12.70
N ARG A 291 -8.67 17.57 12.03
CA ARG A 291 -7.60 16.65 12.49
C ARG A 291 -6.31 16.85 11.71
N GLU A 292 -5.19 16.68 12.41
CA GLU A 292 -3.86 16.53 11.80
C GLU A 292 -3.48 15.05 11.77
N ILE A 293 -2.93 14.62 10.63
CA ILE A 293 -2.35 13.30 10.45
C ILE A 293 -0.82 13.42 10.31
N ASP A 294 -0.12 12.32 10.54
CA ASP A 294 1.31 12.23 10.25
C ASP A 294 1.52 12.05 8.75
N VAL A 295 2.36 12.88 8.13
CA VAL A 295 2.74 12.73 6.72
C VAL A 295 4.24 12.49 6.62
N ALA A 296 4.63 11.38 6.01
CA ALA A 296 6.03 11.03 5.81
C ALA A 296 6.66 11.95 4.75
N LEU A 297 7.60 12.77 5.18
CA LEU A 297 8.27 13.73 4.30
C LEU A 297 9.73 13.38 4.05
N ASP A 298 10.34 12.57 4.91
CA ASP A 298 11.76 12.23 4.82
C ASP A 298 12.08 10.86 5.42
N ALA A 299 13.27 10.35 5.16
CA ALA A 299 13.79 9.10 5.74
C ALA A 299 15.32 9.09 5.64
N ASP A 300 15.95 8.20 6.40
CA ASP A 300 17.28 7.74 6.03
C ASP A 300 17.14 6.74 4.87
N LEU A 301 17.40 7.20 3.65
CA LEU A 301 17.06 6.43 2.44
C LEU A 301 17.92 5.18 2.27
N ASP A 302 19.18 5.22 2.72
CA ASP A 302 20.08 4.08 2.63
C ASP A 302 19.68 3.04 3.68
N ALA A 303 19.44 3.46 4.92
CA ALA A 303 18.95 2.56 5.97
C ALA A 303 17.59 1.93 5.62
N LEU A 304 16.70 2.67 4.95
CA LEU A 304 15.41 2.18 4.49
C LEU A 304 15.55 1.13 3.37
N ARG A 305 16.41 1.36 2.38
CA ARG A 305 16.71 0.37 1.32
C ARG A 305 17.35 -0.88 1.89
N ASP A 306 18.29 -0.73 2.82
CA ASP A 306 18.97 -1.83 3.49
C ASP A 306 18.00 -2.64 4.33
N PHE A 307 17.11 -1.98 5.08
CA PHE A 307 16.05 -2.66 5.83
C PHE A 307 15.16 -3.53 4.93
N MET A 308 14.65 -2.95 3.83
CA MET A 308 13.80 -3.68 2.89
C MET A 308 14.55 -4.87 2.26
N LEU A 309 15.80 -4.66 1.82
CA LEU A 309 16.62 -5.71 1.21
C LEU A 309 16.90 -6.84 2.19
N HIS A 310 17.31 -6.50 3.40
CA HIS A 310 17.68 -7.45 4.42
C HIS A 310 16.50 -8.36 4.79
N ARG A 311 15.30 -7.78 4.98
CA ARG A 311 14.06 -8.53 5.24
C ARG A 311 13.68 -9.41 4.05
N LEU A 312 13.67 -8.89 2.83
CA LEU A 312 13.31 -9.65 1.64
C LEU A 312 14.31 -10.77 1.31
N CYS A 313 15.59 -10.59 1.67
CA CYS A 313 16.62 -11.62 1.56
C CYS A 313 16.47 -12.75 2.59
N GLY A 314 15.60 -12.59 3.60
CA GLY A 314 15.47 -13.55 4.70
C GLY A 314 16.74 -13.66 5.55
N LYS A 315 17.57 -12.61 5.57
CA LYS A 315 18.75 -12.53 6.44
C LYS A 315 18.26 -12.17 7.85
N GLU A 316 18.71 -12.90 8.87
CA GLU A 316 18.44 -12.61 10.30
C GLU A 316 19.17 -11.34 10.78
#